data_AF-A0AA37FV01-F1
#
_entry.id   AF-A0AA37FV01-F1
#
_cell.length_a   1.000
_cell.length_b   1.000
_cell.length_c   1.000
_cell.angle_alpha   90.00
_cell.angle_beta   90.00
_cell.angle_gamma   90.00
#
_symmetry.space_group_name_H-M   'P 1'
#
loop_
_entity.id
_entity.type
_entity.pdbx_description
1 polymer ?
#
loop_
_entity_poly.entity_id
_entity_poly.type
_entity_poly.pdbx_seq_one_letter_code
_entity_poly.pdbx_strand_id
1 'polypeptide(L)'
;MPSNPCRPGSDTTAAPAAVFPSAAPNWRRLDYLAQGNERQRSAHALLSGGLWDELGPLCNDLALVSTIAIGLDRPGSDLDILCQHPDPAFLAATLAAQGWQVRSKGEQVWIAEQRRHGPDGQCWPVELYLTSDPLETCHGWRHLSLMAALLEHFGAPFHREVLRLRVDEGLKGEAAMCRLLGLSGDPYEALLTLEGVNLAGLCCSSLPHPLDEQGHRPCPHPGGTLLP
;
A
#
# COMPACT_ATOMS: atom_id res chain seq x y z
N MET A 1 1.51 22.91 39.46
CA MET A 1 2.63 21.98 39.18
C MET A 1 2.27 20.62 39.75
N PRO A 2 2.35 19.52 38.99
CA PRO A 2 2.14 19.37 37.56
C PRO A 2 0.97 18.43 37.26
N SER A 3 0.28 18.69 36.15
CA SER A 3 -0.65 17.78 35.49
C SER A 3 0.14 16.55 35.05
N ASN A 4 -0.30 15.36 35.45
CA ASN A 4 0.32 14.09 35.11
C ASN A 4 0.07 13.77 33.61
N PRO A 5 1.09 13.74 32.74
CA PRO A 5 0.91 13.51 31.31
C PRO A 5 1.26 12.05 31.00
N CYS A 6 0.40 11.12 31.38
CA CYS A 6 0.55 9.71 30.97
C CYS A 6 -0.78 8.99 31.21
N ARG A 7 -1.73 9.21 30.29
CA ARG A 7 -2.68 8.15 29.96
C ARG A 7 -2.40 7.81 28.50
N PRO A 8 -2.04 6.57 28.16
CA PRO A 8 -2.14 6.13 26.78
C PRO A 8 -3.60 6.32 26.43
N GLY A 9 -3.87 7.20 25.45
CA GLY A 9 -5.18 7.29 24.86
C GLY A 9 -5.58 5.86 24.50
N SER A 10 -6.78 5.47 24.91
CA SER A 10 -7.38 4.23 24.45
C SER A 10 -7.45 4.34 22.92
N ASP A 11 -6.46 3.78 22.24
CA ASP A 11 -6.49 3.41 20.84
C ASP A 11 -7.64 2.42 20.68
N THR A 12 -8.84 3.00 20.65
CA THR A 12 -10.01 2.41 20.08
C THR A 12 -9.66 2.36 18.61
N THR A 13 -9.13 1.20 18.27
CA THR A 13 -8.43 0.85 17.05
C THR A 13 -9.14 1.53 15.90
N ALA A 14 -8.38 2.34 15.15
CA ALA A 14 -8.82 2.95 13.90
C ALA A 14 -9.77 1.98 13.19
N ALA A 15 -10.95 2.47 12.80
CA ALA A 15 -11.93 1.72 12.02
C ALA A 15 -11.20 0.81 11.04
N PRO A 16 -11.54 -0.50 10.96
CA PRO A 16 -10.86 -1.43 10.06
C PRO A 16 -10.67 -0.70 8.74
N ALA A 17 -9.39 -0.51 8.41
CA ALA A 17 -8.90 0.44 7.42
C ALA A 17 -9.87 0.52 6.25
N ALA A 18 -10.26 1.75 5.87
CA ALA A 18 -11.06 2.10 4.71
C ALA A 18 -11.42 0.88 3.86
N VAL A 19 -12.66 0.40 4.00
CA VAL A 19 -13.27 -0.73 3.28
C VAL A 19 -12.51 -1.01 2.00
N PHE A 20 -11.70 -2.08 2.00
CA PHE A 20 -10.87 -2.46 0.86
C PHE A 20 -11.71 -2.31 -0.41
N PRO A 21 -11.23 -1.61 -1.44
CA PRO A 21 -11.97 -1.60 -2.69
C PRO A 21 -12.11 -3.07 -3.11
N SER A 22 -13.37 -3.54 -3.16
CA SER A 22 -13.79 -4.91 -3.46
C SER A 22 -12.87 -5.61 -4.44
N ALA A 23 -12.60 -6.92 -4.30
CA ALA A 23 -11.97 -7.90 -5.23
C ALA A 23 -11.19 -7.43 -6.49
N ALA A 24 -11.67 -6.45 -7.25
CA ALA A 24 -10.93 -5.66 -8.23
C ALA A 24 -10.71 -4.21 -7.72
N PRO A 25 -9.53 -3.88 -7.15
CA PRO A 25 -9.28 -2.55 -6.63
C PRO A 25 -9.20 -1.51 -7.76
N ASN A 26 -9.79 -0.33 -7.54
CA ASN A 26 -9.67 0.80 -8.45
C ASN A 26 -8.84 1.92 -7.81
N TRP A 27 -7.53 1.91 -8.08
CA TRP A 27 -6.57 2.87 -7.54
C TRP A 27 -6.70 4.30 -8.09
N ARG A 28 -7.64 4.54 -9.00
CA ARG A 28 -8.00 5.88 -9.49
C ARG A 28 -8.95 6.61 -8.54
N ARG A 29 -9.61 5.87 -7.64
CA ARG A 29 -10.51 6.45 -6.63
C ARG A 29 -9.74 6.81 -5.36
N LEU A 30 -10.11 7.93 -4.77
CA LEU A 30 -9.50 8.46 -3.54
C LEU A 30 -10.46 8.53 -2.36
N ASP A 31 -11.76 8.47 -2.62
CA ASP A 31 -12.80 8.82 -1.65
C ASP A 31 -12.82 7.92 -0.40
N TYR A 32 -12.37 6.66 -0.52
CA TYR A 32 -12.26 5.76 0.64
C TYR A 32 -11.22 6.24 1.66
N LEU A 33 -10.19 6.98 1.24
CA LEU A 33 -9.18 7.53 2.14
C LEU A 33 -9.77 8.55 3.12
N ALA A 34 -10.86 9.23 2.75
CA ALA A 34 -11.55 10.20 3.60
C ALA A 34 -12.13 9.56 4.88
N GLN A 35 -12.39 8.25 4.85
CA GLN A 35 -12.90 7.46 5.97
C GLN A 35 -11.82 6.61 6.65
N GLY A 36 -10.56 6.74 6.22
CA GLY A 36 -9.43 5.98 6.72
C GLY A 36 -8.85 6.52 8.02
N ASN A 37 -7.63 6.06 8.34
CA ASN A 37 -6.82 6.56 9.46
C ASN A 37 -6.41 8.04 9.27
N GLU A 38 -5.78 8.65 10.28
CA GLU A 38 -5.36 10.07 10.21
C GLU A 38 -4.49 10.41 9.01
N ARG A 39 -3.54 9.53 8.66
CA ARG A 39 -2.64 9.73 7.52
C ARG A 39 -3.35 9.55 6.18
N GLN A 40 -4.29 8.61 6.08
CA GLN A 40 -5.16 8.45 4.90
C GLN A 40 -6.03 9.70 4.68
N ARG A 41 -6.64 10.24 5.74
CA ARG A 41 -7.43 11.48 5.63
C ARG A 41 -6.57 12.69 5.25
N SER A 42 -5.35 12.77 5.78
CA SER A 42 -4.39 13.81 5.39
C SER A 42 -3.96 13.70 3.94
N ALA A 43 -3.62 12.49 3.46
CA ALA A 43 -3.31 12.23 2.06
C ALA A 43 -4.50 12.58 1.15
N HIS A 44 -5.72 12.18 1.53
CA HIS A 44 -6.94 12.56 0.82
C HIS A 44 -7.11 14.08 0.74
N ALA A 45 -6.89 14.81 1.82
CA ALA A 45 -7.01 16.27 1.85
C ALA A 45 -6.00 16.95 0.91
N LEU A 46 -4.77 16.43 0.78
CA LEU A 46 -3.80 16.93 -0.20
C LEU A 46 -4.22 16.60 -1.63
N LEU A 47 -4.54 15.33 -1.90
CA LEU A 47 -4.84 14.86 -3.26
C LEU A 47 -6.10 15.54 -3.81
N SER A 48 -7.20 15.47 -3.05
CA SER A 48 -8.50 16.09 -3.41
C SER A 48 -8.49 17.60 -3.20
N GLY A 49 -7.46 18.17 -2.57
CA GLY A 49 -7.31 19.61 -2.33
C GLY A 49 -6.68 20.39 -3.50
N GLY A 50 -6.43 19.73 -4.62
CA GLY A 50 -5.98 20.35 -5.88
C GLY A 50 -4.85 19.61 -6.58
N LEU A 51 -4.10 18.73 -5.90
CA LEU A 51 -3.01 17.99 -6.55
C LEU A 51 -3.53 17.04 -7.64
N TRP A 52 -4.66 16.36 -7.41
CA TRP A 52 -5.27 15.48 -8.41
C TRP A 52 -5.78 16.26 -9.63
N ASP A 53 -6.33 17.46 -9.41
CA ASP A 53 -6.80 18.36 -10.48
C ASP A 53 -5.64 19.05 -11.23
N GLU A 54 -4.50 19.25 -10.58
CA GLU A 54 -3.25 19.73 -11.20
C GLU A 54 -2.66 18.67 -12.15
N LEU A 55 -2.60 17.41 -11.70
CA LEU A 55 -1.97 16.32 -12.44
C LEU A 55 -2.88 15.70 -13.49
N GLY A 56 -4.18 15.57 -13.21
CA GLY A 56 -5.14 14.90 -14.09
C GLY A 56 -5.12 15.37 -15.55
N PRO A 57 -5.17 16.69 -15.84
CA PRO A 57 -5.11 17.21 -17.21
C PRO A 57 -3.78 16.97 -17.94
N LEU A 58 -2.71 16.66 -17.21
CA LEU A 58 -1.38 16.37 -17.75
C LEU A 58 -1.19 14.89 -18.07
N CYS A 59 -2.08 14.01 -17.61
CA CYS A 59 -1.97 12.56 -17.75
C CYS A 59 -3.14 12.01 -18.58
N ASN A 60 -2.89 10.96 -19.36
CA ASN A 60 -3.96 10.14 -19.94
C ASN A 60 -4.71 9.36 -18.84
N ASP A 61 -3.99 9.00 -17.77
CA ASP A 61 -4.52 8.23 -16.65
C ASP A 61 -3.67 8.45 -15.39
N LEU A 62 -4.29 8.30 -14.21
CA LEU A 62 -3.67 8.60 -12.93
C LEU A 62 -4.15 7.62 -11.83
N ALA A 63 -3.23 7.04 -11.07
CA ALA A 63 -3.57 6.10 -10.01
C ALA A 63 -2.67 6.23 -8.77
N LEU A 64 -3.26 6.18 -7.57
CA LEU A 64 -2.53 6.21 -6.31
C LEU A 64 -2.15 4.77 -5.93
N VAL A 65 -0.87 4.44 -6.07
CA VAL A 65 -0.33 3.10 -5.77
C VAL A 65 0.52 3.06 -4.49
N SER A 66 0.24 3.99 -3.56
CA SER A 66 0.95 4.11 -2.29
C SER A 66 0.48 3.09 -1.26
N THR A 67 1.37 2.67 -0.35
CA THR A 67 0.99 1.85 0.83
C THR A 67 -0.06 2.50 1.74
N ILE A 68 -0.26 3.83 1.63
CA ILE A 68 -1.37 4.57 2.26
C ILE A 68 -2.73 4.09 1.77
N ALA A 69 -2.84 3.74 0.49
CA ALA A 69 -4.07 3.25 -0.12
C ALA A 69 -4.62 1.99 0.58
N ILE A 70 -3.73 1.19 1.18
CA ILE A 70 -4.08 -0.08 1.84
C ILE A 70 -3.81 -0.08 3.35
N GLY A 71 -3.61 1.11 3.94
CA GLY A 71 -3.39 1.26 5.39
C GLY A 71 -2.13 0.57 5.91
N LEU A 72 -1.10 0.44 5.06
CA LEU A 72 0.22 -0.07 5.44
C LEU A 72 1.26 1.04 5.56
N ASP A 73 0.84 2.28 5.65
CA ASP A 73 1.73 3.42 5.74
C ASP A 73 2.45 3.51 7.08
N ARG A 74 3.58 4.21 7.09
CA ARG A 74 4.36 4.52 8.28
C ARG A 74 4.74 6.00 8.28
N PRO A 75 5.22 6.57 9.41
CA PRO A 75 5.78 7.90 9.41
C PRO A 75 6.86 8.05 8.34
N GLY A 76 6.73 9.08 7.51
CA GLY A 76 7.63 9.34 6.38
C GLY A 76 7.32 8.59 5.08
N SER A 77 6.27 7.75 5.03
CA SER A 77 5.76 7.21 3.76
C SER A 77 5.41 8.33 2.77
N ASP A 78 5.73 8.09 1.52
CA ASP A 78 5.46 8.86 0.32
C ASP A 78 4.09 8.53 -0.30
N LEU A 79 3.65 9.41 -1.18
CA LEU A 79 2.53 9.22 -2.07
C LEU A 79 3.04 8.81 -3.45
N ASP A 80 3.07 7.50 -3.69
CA ASP A 80 3.36 6.91 -4.99
C ASP A 80 2.16 7.04 -5.93
N ILE A 81 2.35 7.73 -7.05
CA ILE A 81 1.32 7.93 -8.07
C ILE A 81 1.85 7.47 -9.42
N LEU A 82 1.10 6.62 -10.10
CA LEU A 82 1.36 6.32 -11.51
C LEU A 82 0.65 7.35 -12.38
N CYS A 83 1.36 7.91 -13.36
CA CYS A 83 0.81 8.78 -14.39
C CYS A 83 1.11 8.20 -15.77
N GLN A 84 0.07 7.89 -16.52
CA GLN A 84 0.20 7.48 -17.90
C GLN A 84 0.27 8.71 -18.80
N HIS A 85 1.27 8.78 -19.68
CA HIS A 85 1.38 9.83 -20.69
C HIS A 85 1.99 9.25 -21.97
N PRO A 86 1.52 9.62 -23.18
CA PRO A 86 2.05 9.07 -24.43
C PRO A 86 3.51 9.44 -24.68
N ASP A 87 3.99 10.52 -24.04
CA ASP A 87 5.39 10.94 -24.04
C ASP A 87 5.88 11.24 -22.61
N PRO A 88 6.30 10.22 -21.84
CA PRO A 88 6.74 10.41 -20.46
C PRO A 88 7.95 11.34 -20.33
N ALA A 89 8.82 11.38 -21.34
CA ALA A 89 9.99 12.25 -21.36
C ALA A 89 9.60 13.74 -21.50
N PHE A 90 8.61 14.04 -22.35
CA PHE A 90 8.07 15.39 -22.46
C PHE A 90 7.41 15.85 -21.16
N LEU A 91 6.59 14.99 -20.54
CA LEU A 91 5.95 15.31 -19.26
C LEU A 91 7.00 15.50 -18.16
N ALA A 92 8.01 14.63 -18.09
CA ALA A 92 9.16 14.76 -17.19
C ALA A 92 9.85 16.12 -17.33
N ALA A 93 10.15 16.56 -18.56
CA ALA A 93 10.76 17.87 -18.80
C ALA A 93 9.85 19.04 -18.37
N THR A 94 8.54 18.90 -18.61
CA THR A 94 7.54 19.90 -18.21
C THR A 94 7.47 20.04 -16.69
N LEU A 95 7.42 18.91 -15.96
CA LEU A 95 7.42 18.89 -14.50
C LEU A 95 8.74 19.43 -13.94
N ALA A 96 9.88 19.11 -14.56
CA ALA A 96 11.18 19.67 -14.15
C ALA A 96 11.19 21.21 -14.23
N ALA A 97 10.61 21.79 -15.29
CA ALA A 97 10.46 23.24 -15.43
C ALA A 97 9.53 23.86 -14.36
N GLN A 98 8.63 23.06 -13.78
CA GLN A 98 7.75 23.45 -12.67
C GLN A 98 8.39 23.21 -11.29
N GLY A 99 9.65 22.80 -11.23
CA GLY A 99 10.42 22.62 -10.00
C GLY A 99 10.34 21.22 -9.38
N TRP A 100 9.82 20.23 -10.11
CA TRP A 100 9.96 18.83 -9.72
C TRP A 100 11.40 18.36 -9.90
N GLN A 101 11.86 17.47 -9.01
CA GLN A 101 13.12 16.77 -9.20
C GLN A 101 12.87 15.55 -10.06
N VAL A 102 13.50 15.48 -11.23
CA VAL A 102 13.17 14.49 -12.25
C VAL A 102 14.38 13.65 -12.62
N ARG A 103 14.19 12.33 -12.70
CA ARG A 103 15.22 11.36 -13.12
C ARG A 103 14.63 10.30 -14.05
N SER A 104 15.44 9.78 -14.97
CA SER A 104 15.05 8.60 -15.74
C SER A 104 15.27 7.33 -14.90
N LYS A 105 14.33 6.39 -14.96
CA LYS A 105 14.43 5.04 -14.37
C LYS A 105 14.91 4.00 -15.38
N GLY A 106 15.06 4.38 -16.66
CA GLY A 106 15.24 3.45 -17.78
C GLY A 106 13.90 3.03 -18.40
N GLU A 107 13.95 2.30 -19.52
CA GLU A 107 12.77 1.70 -20.17
C GLU A 107 11.61 2.68 -20.44
N GLN A 108 11.93 3.92 -20.84
CA GLN A 108 10.94 5.00 -21.05
C GLN A 108 10.14 5.42 -19.80
N VAL A 109 10.56 4.98 -18.61
CA VAL A 109 9.98 5.40 -17.33
C VAL A 109 10.78 6.55 -16.72
N TRP A 110 10.07 7.54 -16.20
CA TRP A 110 10.64 8.67 -15.48
C TRP A 110 10.03 8.77 -14.10
N ILE A 111 10.80 9.30 -13.16
CA ILE A 111 10.36 9.58 -11.81
C ILE A 111 10.45 11.09 -11.58
N ALA A 112 9.36 11.69 -11.12
CA ALA A 112 9.31 13.08 -10.70
C ALA A 112 8.93 13.18 -9.22
N GLU A 113 9.74 13.87 -8.42
CA GLU A 113 9.55 14.00 -6.98
C GLU A 113 9.37 15.44 -6.55
N GLN A 114 8.46 15.66 -5.60
CA GLN A 114 8.30 16.95 -4.95
C GLN A 114 7.67 16.79 -3.57
N ARG A 115 7.97 17.74 -2.67
CA ARG A 115 7.25 17.88 -1.41
C ARG A 115 6.06 18.82 -1.57
N ARG A 116 4.87 18.36 -1.17
CA ARG A 116 3.62 19.14 -1.23
C ARG A 116 3.04 19.32 0.16
N HIS A 117 2.49 20.51 0.42
CA HIS A 117 1.84 20.81 1.70
C HIS A 117 0.32 20.69 1.52
N GLY A 118 -0.31 19.87 2.35
CA GLY A 118 -1.76 19.74 2.40
C GLY A 118 -2.43 20.93 3.11
N PRO A 119 -3.75 21.10 2.94
CA PRO A 119 -4.53 22.12 3.65
C PRO A 119 -4.49 22.00 5.19
N ASP A 120 -4.17 20.82 5.70
CA ASP A 120 -3.96 20.50 7.11
C ASP A 120 -2.56 20.87 7.62
N GLY A 121 -1.71 21.45 6.76
CA GLY A 121 -0.32 21.81 7.05
C GLY A 121 0.65 20.63 7.00
N GLN A 122 0.20 19.42 6.69
CA GLN A 122 1.07 18.25 6.58
C GLN A 122 1.89 18.30 5.30
N CYS A 123 3.15 17.87 5.38
CA CYS A 123 4.07 17.86 4.24
C CYS A 123 4.27 16.42 3.74
N TRP A 124 3.84 16.17 2.51
CA TRP A 124 3.90 14.86 1.86
C TRP A 124 5.02 14.83 0.81
N PRO A 125 5.93 13.83 0.86
CA PRO A 125 6.70 13.46 -0.32
C PRO A 125 5.76 12.85 -1.36
N VAL A 126 5.78 13.38 -2.58
CA VAL A 126 5.02 12.87 -3.73
C VAL A 126 6.02 12.37 -4.76
N GLU A 127 5.85 11.12 -5.19
CA GLU A 127 6.65 10.49 -6.25
C GLU A 127 5.71 10.10 -7.40
N LEU A 128 5.94 10.69 -8.58
CA LEU A 128 5.21 10.37 -9.80
C LEU A 128 6.05 9.40 -10.65
N TYR A 129 5.47 8.27 -11.00
CA TYR A 129 6.01 7.34 -11.98
C TYR A 129 5.34 7.60 -13.33
N LEU A 130 6.09 8.23 -14.23
CA LEU A 130 5.63 8.60 -15.56
C LEU A 130 5.94 7.48 -16.54
N THR A 131 4.93 6.96 -17.23
CA THR A 131 5.07 5.84 -18.17
C THR A 131 4.08 5.97 -19.34
N SER A 132 4.39 5.35 -20.48
CA SER A 132 3.44 5.18 -21.58
C SER A 132 2.54 3.95 -21.39
N ASP A 133 2.93 3.04 -20.51
CA ASP A 133 2.27 1.75 -20.33
C ASP A 133 0.90 1.88 -19.64
N PRO A 134 -0.06 1.00 -19.93
CA PRO A 134 -1.30 0.91 -19.17
C PRO A 134 -1.02 0.69 -17.68
N LEU A 135 -1.66 1.48 -16.81
CA LEU A 135 -1.32 1.52 -15.38
C LEU A 135 -1.46 0.16 -14.68
N GLU A 136 -2.43 -0.66 -15.08
CA GLU A 136 -2.65 -2.01 -14.57
C GLU A 136 -1.48 -2.97 -14.79
N THR A 137 -0.65 -2.69 -15.79
CA THR A 137 0.54 -3.51 -16.10
C THR A 137 1.76 -3.10 -15.30
N CYS A 138 1.76 -1.89 -14.74
CA CYS A 138 2.86 -1.37 -13.96
C CYS A 138 2.99 -2.12 -12.64
N HIS A 139 4.22 -2.39 -12.23
CA HIS A 139 4.47 -3.15 -11.00
C HIS A 139 3.83 -2.53 -9.75
N GLY A 140 3.84 -1.20 -9.60
CA GLY A 140 3.20 -0.54 -8.45
C GLY A 140 1.71 -0.88 -8.33
N TRP A 141 0.98 -0.92 -9.45
CA TRP A 141 -0.41 -1.35 -9.48
C TRP A 141 -0.55 -2.83 -9.11
N ARG A 142 0.26 -3.69 -9.74
CA ARG A 142 0.25 -5.14 -9.54
C ARG A 142 0.52 -5.52 -8.09
N HIS A 143 1.61 -5.00 -7.50
CA HIS A 143 1.96 -5.22 -6.11
C HIS A 143 0.90 -4.70 -5.15
N LEU A 144 0.43 -3.46 -5.33
CA LEU A 144 -0.58 -2.91 -4.43
C LEU A 144 -1.88 -3.72 -4.49
N SER A 145 -2.30 -4.15 -5.68
CA SER A 145 -3.48 -4.99 -5.89
C SER A 145 -3.36 -6.35 -5.19
N LEU A 146 -2.21 -7.01 -5.36
CA LEU A 146 -1.96 -8.30 -4.72
C LEU A 146 -1.85 -8.16 -3.19
N MET A 147 -1.16 -7.14 -2.70
CA MET A 147 -1.06 -6.83 -1.28
C MET A 147 -2.45 -6.57 -0.68
N ALA A 148 -3.31 -5.80 -1.37
CA ALA A 148 -4.69 -5.56 -0.94
C ALA A 148 -5.49 -6.88 -0.85
N ALA A 149 -5.37 -7.74 -1.86
CA ALA A 149 -6.05 -9.04 -1.87
C ALA A 149 -5.59 -9.96 -0.73
N LEU A 150 -4.30 -9.96 -0.40
CA LEU A 150 -3.76 -10.70 0.75
C LEU A 150 -4.27 -10.15 2.09
N LEU A 151 -4.33 -8.83 2.23
CA LEU A 151 -4.90 -8.18 3.42
C LEU A 151 -6.39 -8.48 3.58
N GLU A 152 -7.16 -8.47 2.49
CA GLU A 152 -8.57 -8.84 2.49
C GLU A 152 -8.74 -10.33 2.85
N HIS A 153 -7.92 -11.19 2.28
CA HIS A 153 -7.98 -12.63 2.49
C HIS A 153 -7.66 -13.05 3.93
N PHE A 154 -6.54 -12.57 4.50
CA PHE A 154 -6.11 -12.95 5.85
C PHE A 154 -6.66 -12.04 6.97
N GLY A 155 -7.21 -10.89 6.60
CA GLY A 155 -7.89 -9.96 7.50
C GLY A 155 -6.98 -9.27 8.53
N ALA A 156 -7.62 -8.73 9.57
CA ALA A 156 -6.99 -7.87 10.56
C ALA A 156 -5.75 -8.46 11.29
N PRO A 157 -5.69 -9.77 11.63
CA PRO A 157 -4.48 -10.34 12.23
C PRO A 157 -3.25 -10.21 11.34
N PHE A 158 -3.39 -10.46 10.04
CA PHE A 158 -2.30 -10.34 9.09
C PHE A 158 -1.90 -8.90 8.84
N HIS A 159 -2.87 -8.00 8.69
CA HIS A 159 -2.61 -6.57 8.60
C HIS A 159 -1.75 -6.05 9.75
N ARG A 160 -2.08 -6.43 11.00
CA ARG A 160 -1.30 -6.04 12.18
C ARG A 160 0.13 -6.56 12.14
N GLU A 161 0.34 -7.82 11.77
CA GLU A 161 1.70 -8.37 11.70
C GLU A 161 2.53 -7.74 10.57
N VAL A 162 1.91 -7.42 9.42
CA VAL A 162 2.59 -6.69 8.34
C VAL A 162 3.01 -5.31 8.83
N LEU A 163 2.12 -4.57 9.50
CA LEU A 163 2.46 -3.27 10.09
C LEU A 163 3.57 -3.38 11.13
N ARG A 164 3.48 -4.36 12.04
CA ARG A 164 4.50 -4.61 13.06
C ARG A 164 5.87 -4.83 12.43
N LEU A 165 5.97 -5.69 11.41
CA LEU A 165 7.21 -5.93 10.66
C LEU A 165 7.75 -4.66 9.96
N ARG A 166 6.87 -3.83 9.40
CA ARG A 166 7.27 -2.57 8.73
C ARG A 166 7.80 -1.52 9.72
N VAL A 167 7.27 -1.50 10.93
CA VAL A 167 7.63 -0.54 12.00
C VAL A 167 8.85 -1.03 12.77
N ASP A 168 8.81 -2.25 13.32
CA ASP A 168 9.84 -2.77 14.22
C ASP A 168 11.13 -3.11 13.49
N GLU A 169 11.01 -3.69 12.27
CA GLU A 169 12.14 -4.20 11.51
C GLU A 169 12.46 -3.35 10.27
N GLY A 170 11.68 -2.29 10.04
CA GLY A 170 11.89 -1.37 8.93
C GLY A 170 11.62 -1.96 7.55
N LEU A 171 10.99 -3.15 7.46
CA LEU A 171 10.75 -3.84 6.19
C LEU A 171 9.84 -3.04 5.24
N LYS A 172 10.02 -3.26 3.93
CA LYS A 172 9.03 -2.90 2.91
C LYS A 172 7.81 -3.83 2.97
N GLY A 173 6.72 -3.45 2.30
CA GLY A 173 5.43 -4.13 2.43
C GLY A 173 5.49 -5.55 1.89
N GLU A 174 6.07 -5.68 0.70
CA GLU A 174 6.32 -6.93 -0.01
C GLU A 174 7.21 -7.85 0.84
N ALA A 175 8.29 -7.32 1.42
CA ALA A 175 9.20 -8.07 2.28
C ALA A 175 8.53 -8.57 3.57
N ALA A 176 7.70 -7.73 4.20
CA ALA A 176 6.93 -8.12 5.38
C ALA A 176 5.92 -9.23 5.04
N MET A 177 5.20 -9.12 3.92
CA MET A 177 4.24 -10.15 3.50
C MET A 177 4.93 -11.45 3.11
N CYS A 178 6.03 -11.41 2.34
CA CYS A 178 6.81 -12.59 1.99
C CYS A 178 7.28 -13.35 3.24
N ARG A 179 7.74 -12.63 4.26
CA ARG A 179 8.14 -13.24 5.53
C ARG A 179 7.00 -13.96 6.23
N LEU A 180 5.82 -13.36 6.30
CA LEU A 180 4.66 -13.99 6.94
C LEU A 180 4.18 -15.23 6.18
N LEU A 181 4.24 -15.17 4.84
CA LEU A 181 3.83 -16.24 3.93
C LEU A 181 4.91 -17.31 3.71
N GLY A 182 6.12 -17.14 4.27
CA GLY A 182 7.23 -18.05 4.05
C GLY A 182 7.78 -18.06 2.62
N LEU A 183 7.53 -17.00 1.85
CA LEU A 183 8.08 -16.82 0.51
C LEU A 183 9.57 -16.43 0.59
N SER A 184 10.38 -17.03 -0.28
CA SER A 184 11.82 -16.81 -0.33
C SER A 184 12.24 -16.20 -1.66
N GLY A 185 13.44 -15.60 -1.68
CA GLY A 185 13.96 -14.89 -2.84
C GLY A 185 13.80 -13.38 -2.72
N ASP A 186 13.84 -12.70 -3.87
CA ASP A 186 13.57 -11.26 -3.93
C ASP A 186 12.09 -11.00 -3.61
N PRO A 187 11.74 -10.16 -2.60
CA PRO A 187 10.35 -9.97 -2.21
C PRO A 187 9.44 -9.40 -3.29
N TYR A 188 9.99 -8.60 -4.20
CA TYR A 188 9.25 -7.97 -5.28
C TYR A 188 8.79 -9.03 -6.27
N GLU A 189 9.72 -9.88 -6.73
CA GLU A 189 9.42 -10.98 -7.65
C GLU A 189 8.62 -12.08 -6.96
N ALA A 190 8.99 -12.45 -5.73
CA ALA A 190 8.37 -13.55 -4.99
C ALA A 190 6.88 -13.30 -4.76
N LEU A 191 6.48 -12.06 -4.43
CA LEU A 191 5.06 -11.75 -4.23
C LEU A 191 4.28 -11.94 -5.54
N LEU A 192 4.80 -11.47 -6.69
CA LEU A 192 4.13 -11.60 -7.99
C LEU A 192 3.92 -13.04 -8.44
N THR A 193 4.63 -14.03 -7.87
CA THR A 193 4.34 -15.45 -8.13
C THR A 193 2.94 -15.89 -7.68
N LEU A 194 2.29 -15.10 -6.81
CA LEU A 194 0.91 -15.34 -6.36
C LEU A 194 -0.15 -14.72 -7.30
N GLU A 195 0.23 -13.99 -8.34
CA GLU A 195 -0.74 -13.47 -9.30
C GLU A 195 -1.52 -14.60 -9.99
N GLY A 196 -2.84 -14.46 -10.04
CA GLY A 196 -3.74 -15.46 -10.63
C GLY A 196 -3.88 -16.75 -9.81
N VAL A 197 -3.19 -16.88 -8.67
CA VAL A 197 -3.34 -18.00 -7.75
C VAL A 197 -4.64 -17.85 -6.96
N ASN A 198 -5.35 -18.96 -6.75
CA ASN A 198 -6.49 -18.99 -5.85
C ASN A 198 -6.02 -18.84 -4.39
N LEU A 199 -6.29 -17.69 -3.78
CA LEU A 199 -5.86 -17.39 -2.42
C LEU A 199 -6.49 -18.30 -1.36
N ALA A 200 -7.62 -18.97 -1.64
CA ALA A 200 -8.30 -19.85 -0.67
C ALA A 200 -7.43 -21.02 -0.18
N GLY A 201 -6.39 -21.40 -0.94
CA GLY A 201 -5.44 -22.44 -0.55
C GLY A 201 -4.20 -21.93 0.19
N LEU A 202 -4.05 -20.61 0.37
CA LEU A 202 -2.88 -20.05 1.06
C LEU A 202 -3.06 -20.14 2.58
N CYS A 203 -2.01 -20.57 3.25
CA CYS A 203 -1.93 -20.61 4.70
C CYS A 203 -0.79 -19.69 5.17
N CYS A 204 -1.04 -18.89 6.20
CA CYS A 204 -0.03 -18.07 6.84
C CYS A 204 0.30 -18.64 8.22
N SER A 205 1.29 -19.55 8.28
CA SER A 205 1.68 -20.27 9.52
C SER A 205 2.18 -19.36 10.64
N SER A 206 2.57 -18.13 10.31
CA SER A 206 3.07 -17.14 11.26
C SER A 206 1.95 -16.37 11.98
N LEU A 207 0.69 -16.53 11.58
CA LEU A 207 -0.43 -15.90 12.30
C LEU A 207 -0.80 -16.75 13.51
N PRO A 208 -1.06 -16.14 14.68
CA PRO A 208 -1.71 -16.87 15.76
C PRO A 208 -3.04 -17.42 15.22
N HIS A 209 -3.26 -18.72 15.33
CA HIS A 209 -4.56 -19.32 15.05
C HIS A 209 -5.63 -18.54 15.83
N PRO A 210 -6.83 -18.31 15.26
CA PRO A 210 -7.95 -17.85 16.06
C PRO A 210 -8.07 -18.81 17.24
N LEU A 211 -7.85 -18.31 18.45
CA LEU A 211 -8.32 -19.02 19.63
C LEU A 211 -9.83 -19.06 19.46
N ASP A 212 -10.42 -20.25 19.57
CA ASP A 212 -11.87 -20.32 19.75
C ASP A 212 -12.28 -19.50 20.99
N GLU A 213 -13.57 -19.19 21.17
CA GLU A 213 -14.06 -18.43 22.34
C GLU A 213 -13.73 -19.10 23.69
N GLN A 214 -13.13 -20.30 23.66
CA GLN A 214 -12.75 -21.13 24.79
C GLN A 214 -11.22 -21.29 24.95
N GLY A 215 -10.41 -20.59 24.16
CA GLY A 215 -8.95 -20.53 24.33
C GLY A 215 -8.17 -21.77 23.88
N HIS A 216 -8.75 -22.68 23.10
CA HIS A 216 -8.06 -23.84 22.56
C HIS A 216 -7.42 -23.55 21.20
N ARG A 217 -6.19 -24.07 21.02
CA ARG A 217 -5.55 -24.16 19.71
C ARG A 217 -6.11 -25.40 18.99
N PRO A 218 -6.61 -25.30 17.74
CA PRO A 218 -6.83 -26.49 16.94
C PRO A 218 -5.45 -27.09 16.62
N CYS A 219 -5.15 -28.28 17.16
CA CYS A 219 -3.98 -29.03 16.77
C CYS A 219 -4.07 -29.39 15.28
N PRO A 220 -3.04 -29.16 14.45
CA PRO A 220 -2.98 -29.81 13.16
C PRO A 220 -2.65 -31.29 13.39
N HIS A 221 -3.48 -32.19 12.87
CA HIS A 221 -3.07 -33.59 12.72
C HIS A 221 -2.04 -33.68 11.60
N PRO A 222 -0.83 -34.23 11.84
CA PRO A 222 0.09 -34.56 10.78
C PRO A 222 -0.27 -35.91 10.17
N GLY A 223 -0.39 -35.96 8.84
CA GLY A 223 -0.19 -37.17 8.05
C GLY A 223 -1.38 -38.13 7.97
N GLY A 224 -2.24 -37.93 6.97
CA GLY A 224 -2.96 -39.05 6.37
C GLY A 224 -2.00 -39.83 5.47
N THR A 225 -1.55 -40.99 5.92
CA THR A 225 -0.79 -41.94 5.09
C THR A 225 -1.73 -42.54 4.05
N LEU A 226 -1.35 -42.43 2.79
CA LEU A 226 -1.91 -43.20 1.68
C LEU A 226 -1.43 -44.67 1.77
N LEU A 227 -2.39 -45.58 1.62
CA LEU A 227 -2.33 -46.98 1.13
C LEU A 227 -2.08 -48.12 2.13
N PRO A 228 -2.59 -49.34 1.82
CA PRO A 228 -3.36 -49.75 0.64
C PRO A 228 -4.89 -49.80 0.84
#